data_AF-A0A5C6X365-F1
#
_entry.id   AF-A0A5C6X365-F1
#
_cell.length_a   1.000
_cell.length_b   1.000
_cell.length_c   1.000
_cell.angle_alpha   90.00
_cell.angle_beta   90.00
_cell.angle_gamma   90.00
#
_symmetry.space_group_name_H-M   'P 1'
#
loop_
_entity.id
_entity.type
_entity.pdbx_description
1 polymer ?
#
loop_
_entity_poly.entity_id
_entity_poly.type
_entity_poly.pdbx_seq_one_letter_code
_entity_poly.pdbx_strand_id
1 'polypeptide(L)'
;MGLAYKVRDGRGELVEEVSRFQPRYYIHGYEQILPALERSLSGLHCGERFCVTLSSAQAFGPYDERLCQRVARWRFPADVMLVEGARLELGIDDHGLGIAAGAVMFCIKEVGAEEVVVDGNHPLAGKELTFEGEIVEVRRATFSELEAMGPPPGQRLHL
;
A
#
# COMPACT_ATOMS: atom_id res chain seq x y z
N MET A 1 -3.41 -7.40 17.83
CA MET A 1 -4.38 -8.34 17.23
C MET A 1 -3.69 -9.09 16.11
N GLY A 2 -3.96 -10.38 15.94
CA GLY A 2 -3.46 -11.20 14.84
C GLY A 2 -4.58 -11.48 13.83
N LEU A 3 -4.30 -11.28 12.55
CA LEU A 3 -5.27 -11.41 11.46
C LEU A 3 -4.82 -12.47 10.44
N ALA A 4 -5.76 -13.26 9.96
CA ALA A 4 -5.61 -14.07 8.76
C ALA A 4 -6.73 -13.69 7.79
N TYR A 5 -6.39 -13.38 6.54
CA TYR A 5 -7.35 -12.86 5.59
C TYR A 5 -6.89 -13.02 4.14
N LYS A 6 -7.85 -12.91 3.24
CA LYS A 6 -7.64 -12.75 1.79
C LYS A 6 -8.13 -11.38 1.38
N VAL A 7 -7.39 -10.74 0.48
CA VAL A 7 -7.78 -9.50 -0.16
C VAL A 7 -8.10 -9.80 -1.61
N ARG A 8 -9.29 -9.42 -2.05
CA ARG A 8 -9.68 -9.44 -3.46
C ARG A 8 -9.98 -8.05 -3.94
N ASP A 9 -9.68 -7.76 -5.21
CA ASP A 9 -10.13 -6.52 -5.81
C ASP A 9 -11.59 -6.60 -6.30
N GLY A 10 -12.14 -5.49 -6.81
CA GLY A 10 -13.49 -5.43 -7.34
C GLY A 10 -13.78 -6.36 -8.54
N ARG A 11 -12.77 -7.02 -9.11
CA ARG A 11 -12.94 -8.08 -10.14
C ARG A 11 -12.93 -9.49 -9.54
N GLY A 12 -12.72 -9.61 -8.24
CA GLY A 12 -12.59 -10.89 -7.53
C GLY A 12 -11.19 -11.50 -7.60
N GLU A 13 -10.22 -10.82 -8.21
CA GLU A 13 -8.83 -11.29 -8.32
C GLU A 13 -8.16 -11.25 -6.95
N LEU A 14 -7.42 -12.31 -6.60
CA LEU A 14 -6.68 -12.38 -5.34
C LEU A 14 -5.49 -11.42 -5.40
N VAL A 15 -5.46 -10.46 -4.47
CA VAL A 15 -4.39 -9.45 -4.35
C VAL A 15 -3.37 -9.88 -3.30
N GLU A 16 -3.85 -10.34 -2.15
CA GLU A 16 -3.00 -10.75 -1.01
C GLU A 16 -3.68 -11.88 -0.24
N GLU A 17 -2.88 -12.77 0.33
CA GLU A 17 -3.32 -13.78 1.28
C GLU A 17 -2.39 -13.80 2.50
N VAL A 18 -2.99 -13.67 3.68
CA VAL A 18 -2.35 -13.82 4.98
C VAL A 18 -2.90 -15.08 5.63
N SER A 19 -2.04 -16.08 5.78
CA SER A 19 -2.38 -17.39 6.34
C SER A 19 -2.57 -17.32 7.86
N ARG A 20 -3.46 -18.18 8.39
CA ARG A 20 -3.62 -18.40 9.84
C ARG A 20 -2.35 -18.91 10.52
N PHE A 21 -1.44 -19.57 9.79
CA PHE A 21 -0.18 -20.05 10.33
C PHE A 21 0.88 -18.95 10.44
N GLN A 22 0.71 -17.85 9.72
CA GLN A 22 1.55 -16.65 9.82
C GLN A 22 0.64 -15.40 9.86
N PRO A 23 -0.09 -15.19 10.97
CA PRO A 23 -1.02 -14.08 11.06
C PRO A 23 -0.29 -12.75 10.98
N ARG A 24 -0.93 -11.76 10.35
CA ARG A 24 -0.48 -10.37 10.40
C ARG A 24 -0.84 -9.80 11.76
N TYR A 25 0.17 -9.50 12.56
CA TYR A 25 0.00 -8.82 13.85
C TYR A 25 0.05 -7.31 13.68
N TYR A 26 -0.85 -6.62 14.36
CA TYR A 26 -0.86 -5.17 14.47
C TYR A 26 -1.34 -4.72 15.84
N ILE A 27 -1.01 -3.48 16.23
CA ILE A 27 -1.56 -2.85 17.44
C ILE A 27 -2.76 -2.00 17.03
N HIS A 28 -3.92 -2.28 17.63
CA HIS A 28 -5.13 -1.50 17.40
C HIS A 28 -5.02 -0.11 18.06
N GLY A 29 -5.49 0.92 17.38
CA GLY A 29 -5.31 2.35 17.68
C GLY A 29 -4.05 2.97 17.09
N TYR A 30 -3.23 2.22 16.33
CA TYR A 30 -1.92 2.70 15.84
C TYR A 30 -1.84 2.86 14.31
N GLU A 31 -2.94 2.66 13.58
CA GLU A 31 -3.02 2.88 12.12
C GLU A 31 -1.95 2.11 11.33
N GLN A 32 -1.60 0.92 11.81
CA GLN A 32 -0.63 0.03 11.15
C GLN A 32 -1.21 -0.70 9.94
N ILE A 33 -2.55 -0.73 9.86
CA ILE A 33 -3.31 -1.23 8.72
C ILE A 33 -4.20 -0.10 8.21
N LEU A 34 -4.92 -0.34 7.10
CA LEU A 34 -5.86 0.64 6.55
C LEU A 34 -6.82 1.11 7.65
N PRO A 35 -6.91 2.42 7.95
CA PRO A 35 -7.72 2.91 9.07
C PRO A 35 -9.20 2.50 8.99
N ALA A 36 -9.74 2.36 7.77
CA ALA A 36 -11.10 1.88 7.56
C ALA A 36 -11.25 0.38 7.87
N LEU A 37 -10.26 -0.44 7.55
CA LEU A 37 -10.22 -1.85 7.96
C LEU A 37 -10.14 -1.93 9.48
N GLU A 38 -9.21 -1.21 10.09
CA GLU A 38 -9.01 -1.19 11.54
C GLU A 38 -10.29 -0.88 12.29
N ARG A 39 -10.99 0.21 11.92
CA ARG A 39 -12.30 0.57 12.52
C ARG A 39 -13.36 -0.52 12.36
N SER A 40 -13.34 -1.26 11.24
CA SER A 40 -14.30 -2.34 10.98
C SER A 40 -14.01 -3.58 11.81
N LEU A 41 -12.78 -3.73 12.31
CA LEU A 41 -12.37 -4.83 13.19
C LEU A 41 -12.55 -4.50 14.69
N SER A 42 -12.89 -3.25 15.02
CA SER A 42 -13.11 -2.82 16.39
C SER A 42 -14.25 -3.63 17.04
N GLY A 43 -13.99 -4.19 18.22
CA GLY A 43 -14.96 -4.99 18.96
C GLY A 43 -14.99 -6.48 18.59
N LEU A 44 -14.26 -6.89 17.55
CA LEU A 44 -14.15 -8.32 17.22
C LEU A 44 -13.19 -9.05 18.17
N HIS A 45 -13.55 -10.29 18.48
CA HIS A 45 -12.84 -11.20 19.37
C HIS A 45 -12.13 -12.32 18.61
N CYS A 46 -11.21 -13.00 19.30
CA CYS A 46 -10.51 -14.16 18.76
C CYS A 46 -11.49 -15.23 18.26
N GLY A 47 -11.25 -15.74 17.05
CA GLY A 47 -12.09 -16.72 16.35
C GLY A 47 -13.23 -16.14 15.52
N GLU A 48 -13.53 -14.84 15.67
CA GLU A 48 -14.58 -14.20 14.85
C GLU A 48 -14.11 -13.96 13.42
N ARG A 49 -15.05 -14.10 12.49
CA ARG A 49 -14.83 -13.86 11.06
C ARG A 49 -15.30 -12.47 10.68
N PHE A 50 -14.70 -11.92 9.64
CA PHE A 50 -15.10 -10.65 9.06
C PHE A 50 -15.06 -10.71 7.54
N CYS A 51 -15.92 -9.92 6.92
CA CYS A 51 -15.90 -9.62 5.49
C CYS A 51 -16.15 -8.12 5.36
N VAL A 52 -15.13 -7.38 4.92
CA VAL A 52 -15.13 -5.91 4.87
C VAL A 52 -14.71 -5.47 3.48
N THR A 53 -15.61 -4.77 2.79
CA THR A 53 -15.31 -4.13 1.50
C THR A 53 -14.99 -2.66 1.73
N LEU A 54 -13.83 -2.24 1.24
CA LEU A 54 -13.35 -0.86 1.30
C LEU A 54 -13.32 -0.27 -0.10
N SER A 55 -13.92 0.91 -0.26
CA SER A 55 -13.77 1.69 -1.49
C SER A 55 -12.31 2.11 -1.70
N SER A 56 -11.96 2.50 -2.91
CA SER A 56 -10.61 3.00 -3.21
C SER A 56 -10.21 4.15 -2.29
N ALA A 57 -11.11 5.10 -2.01
CA ALA A 57 -10.88 6.21 -1.08
C ALA A 57 -10.63 5.77 0.38
N GLN A 58 -11.15 4.61 0.80
CA GLN A 58 -10.91 4.04 2.13
C GLN A 58 -9.66 3.17 2.20
N ALA A 59 -9.12 2.76 1.05
CA ALA A 59 -7.94 1.93 0.91
C ALA A 59 -6.74 2.75 0.43
N PHE A 60 -6.48 2.76 -0.89
CA PHE A 60 -5.28 3.34 -1.49
C PHE A 60 -5.52 4.63 -2.29
N GLY A 61 -6.67 5.27 -2.08
CA GLY A 61 -7.10 6.46 -2.78
C GLY A 61 -7.65 6.19 -4.19
N PRO A 62 -8.28 7.19 -4.82
CA PRO A 62 -8.61 7.14 -6.24
C PRO A 62 -7.34 7.08 -7.09
N TYR A 63 -7.46 6.54 -8.29
CA TYR A 63 -6.40 6.67 -9.29
C TYR A 63 -6.36 8.12 -9.77
N ASP A 64 -5.18 8.73 -9.76
CA ASP A 64 -4.97 10.10 -10.22
C ASP A 64 -4.12 10.10 -11.50
N GLU A 65 -4.73 10.46 -12.63
CA GLU A 65 -4.05 10.60 -13.92
C GLU A 65 -2.93 11.64 -13.89
N ARG A 66 -2.97 12.59 -12.95
CA ARG A 66 -1.92 13.61 -12.79
C ARG A 66 -0.62 13.04 -12.23
N LEU A 67 -0.66 11.84 -11.64
CA LEU A 67 0.53 11.11 -11.19
C LEU A 67 1.17 10.30 -12.33
N CYS A 68 0.55 10.25 -13.50
CA CYS A 68 1.18 9.77 -14.72
C CYS A 68 2.04 10.89 -15.33
N GLN A 69 3.30 10.60 -15.60
CA GLN A 69 4.24 11.55 -16.18
C GLN A 69 4.90 10.98 -17.43
N ARG A 70 5.16 11.86 -18.40
CA ARG A 70 5.97 11.54 -19.58
C ARG A 70 7.41 11.93 -19.28
N VAL A 71 8.31 10.96 -19.38
CA VAL A 71 9.73 11.14 -19.13
C VAL A 71 10.48 10.88 -20.43
N ALA A 72 11.33 11.81 -20.84
CA ALA A 72 12.12 11.65 -22.06
C ALA A 72 13.01 10.41 -21.95
N ARG A 73 13.06 9.58 -23.00
CA ARG A 73 13.73 8.27 -23.00
C ARG A 73 15.21 8.36 -22.63
N TRP A 74 15.87 9.46 -23.00
CA TRP A 74 17.28 9.69 -22.70
C TRP A 74 17.58 9.86 -21.19
N ARG A 75 16.55 10.05 -20.35
CA ARG A 75 16.70 10.04 -18.88
C ARG A 75 16.89 8.67 -18.28
N PHE A 76 16.58 7.63 -19.03
CA PHE A 76 16.80 6.27 -18.60
C PHE A 76 18.17 5.82 -19.12
N PRO A 77 19.06 5.31 -18.24
CA PRO A 77 20.31 4.71 -18.66
C PRO A 77 20.08 3.61 -19.71
N ALA A 78 21.01 3.47 -20.66
CA ALA A 78 20.85 2.54 -21.78
C ALA A 78 20.84 1.06 -21.36
N ASP A 79 21.37 0.75 -20.17
CA ASP A 79 21.37 -0.56 -19.53
C ASP A 79 20.08 -0.87 -18.75
N VAL A 80 19.20 0.12 -18.54
CA VAL A 80 17.89 -0.11 -17.95
C VAL A 80 16.93 -0.66 -19.00
N MET A 81 16.39 -1.85 -18.72
CA MET A 81 15.38 -2.46 -19.57
C MET A 81 14.02 -1.76 -19.33
N LEU A 82 13.58 -0.99 -20.33
CA LEU A 82 12.28 -0.32 -20.31
C LEU A 82 11.20 -1.26 -20.85
N VAL A 83 10.36 -1.78 -19.94
CA VAL A 83 9.26 -2.70 -20.25
C VAL A 83 8.02 -2.25 -19.50
N GLU A 84 6.85 -2.31 -20.15
CA GLU A 84 5.57 -2.04 -19.48
C GLU A 84 5.38 -2.94 -18.26
N GLY A 85 4.89 -2.36 -17.16
CA GLY A 85 4.76 -3.02 -15.87
C GLY A 85 6.04 -3.08 -15.03
N ALA A 86 7.20 -2.73 -15.60
CA ALA A 86 8.43 -2.63 -14.82
C ALA A 86 8.34 -1.49 -13.81
N ARG A 87 8.96 -1.67 -12.64
CA ARG A 87 8.99 -0.66 -11.59
C ARG A 87 10.38 -0.04 -11.48
N LEU A 88 10.43 1.28 -11.37
CA LEU A 88 11.65 2.08 -11.34
C LEU A 88 11.59 3.11 -10.21
N GLU A 89 12.72 3.37 -9.59
CA GLU A 89 12.87 4.49 -8.66
C GLU A 89 13.23 5.75 -9.44
N LEU A 90 12.37 6.77 -9.37
CA LEU A 90 12.54 8.03 -10.05
C LEU A 90 12.55 9.20 -9.07
N GLY A 91 13.48 10.13 -9.29
CA GLY A 91 13.65 11.36 -8.55
C GLY A 91 13.65 12.57 -9.48
N ILE A 92 13.48 13.76 -8.91
CA ILE A 92 13.50 15.02 -9.64
C ILE A 92 14.90 15.63 -9.49
N ASP A 93 15.53 15.97 -10.62
CA ASP A 93 16.77 16.73 -10.71
C ASP A 93 16.58 18.05 -11.48
N ASP A 94 17.68 18.77 -11.76
CA ASP A 94 17.69 20.03 -12.52
C ASP A 94 17.08 19.92 -13.92
N HIS A 95 16.95 18.70 -14.44
CA HIS A 95 16.38 18.42 -15.74
C HIS A 95 14.94 17.85 -15.62
N GLY A 96 14.46 17.47 -14.43
CA GLY A 96 13.13 16.92 -14.18
C GLY A 96 13.17 15.47 -13.69
N LEU A 97 12.12 14.68 -13.95
CA LEU A 97 12.03 13.30 -13.45
C LEU A 97 13.02 12.37 -14.20
N GLY A 98 13.76 11.54 -13.46
CA GLY A 98 14.73 10.59 -14.01
C GLY A 98 15.11 9.51 -12.98
N ILE A 99 15.94 8.52 -13.38
CA ILE A 99 16.36 7.43 -12.48
C ILE A 99 17.18 7.99 -11.32
N ALA A 100 16.75 7.69 -10.09
CA ALA A 100 17.47 8.06 -8.89
C ALA A 100 17.24 7.01 -7.79
N ALA A 101 18.33 6.46 -7.25
CA ALA A 101 18.25 5.47 -6.19
C ALA A 101 17.72 6.09 -4.87
N GLY A 102 16.85 5.36 -4.18
CA GLY A 102 16.18 5.80 -2.96
C GLY A 102 15.07 6.83 -3.20
N ALA A 103 14.65 7.02 -4.46
CA ALA A 103 13.60 7.95 -4.83
C ALA A 103 12.20 7.28 -4.87
N VAL A 104 11.22 7.95 -5.46
CA VAL A 104 9.83 7.48 -5.46
C VAL A 104 9.66 6.35 -6.48
N MET A 105 8.91 5.31 -6.12
CA MET A 105 8.61 4.19 -7.00
C MET A 105 7.54 4.56 -8.04
N PHE A 106 7.84 4.30 -9.32
CA PHE A 106 6.91 4.43 -10.45
C PHE A 106 6.80 3.11 -11.21
N CYS A 107 5.67 2.90 -11.88
CA CYS A 107 5.43 1.81 -12.82
C CYS A 107 5.48 2.32 -14.27
N ILE A 108 6.17 1.64 -15.16
CA ILE A 108 6.13 1.96 -16.60
C ILE A 108 4.75 1.56 -17.15
N LYS A 109 4.05 2.52 -17.74
CA LYS A 109 2.75 2.32 -18.40
C LYS A 109 2.89 2.07 -19.89
N GLU A 110 3.80 2.78 -20.54
CA GLU A 110 3.98 2.76 -21.98
C GLU A 110 5.43 3.11 -22.32
N VAL A 111 6.00 2.42 -23.29
CA VAL A 111 7.36 2.67 -23.77
C VAL A 111 7.31 3.16 -25.22
N GLY A 112 7.54 4.45 -25.41
CA GLY A 112 7.66 5.06 -26.73
C GLY A 112 9.12 5.16 -27.22
N ALA A 113 9.26 5.64 -28.46
CA ALA A 113 10.56 5.87 -29.09
C ALA A 113 11.33 7.04 -28.44
N GLU A 114 10.63 8.13 -28.12
CA GLU A 114 11.23 9.35 -27.56
C GLU A 114 10.93 9.54 -26.07
N GLU A 115 9.83 8.96 -25.58
CA GLU A 115 9.32 9.17 -24.23
C GLU A 115 8.78 7.87 -23.63
N VAL A 116 8.82 7.79 -22.30
CA VAL A 116 8.27 6.69 -21.49
C VAL A 116 7.21 7.28 -20.59
N VAL A 117 6.03 6.65 -20.54
CA VAL A 117 4.98 7.04 -19.59
C VAL A 117 5.18 6.25 -18.31
N VAL A 118 5.29 6.94 -17.19
CA VAL A 118 5.48 6.36 -15.86
C VAL A 118 4.33 6.78 -14.95
N ASP A 119 3.92 5.89 -14.05
CA ASP A 119 2.77 6.05 -13.17
C ASP A 119 3.20 5.94 -11.71
N GLY A 120 3.02 7.04 -10.97
CA GLY A 120 3.35 7.14 -9.54
C GLY A 120 2.19 6.74 -8.61
N ASN A 121 1.06 6.29 -9.14
CA ASN A 121 -0.04 5.80 -8.31
C ASN A 121 0.39 4.54 -7.53
N HIS A 122 -0.23 4.36 -6.36
CA HIS A 122 -0.14 3.06 -5.68
C HIS A 122 -0.70 1.97 -6.62
N PRO A 123 -0.12 0.76 -6.69
CA PRO A 123 -0.60 -0.30 -7.60
C PRO A 123 -2.06 -0.72 -7.42
N LEU A 124 -2.64 -0.42 -6.26
CA LEU A 124 -4.04 -0.67 -5.90
C LEU A 124 -4.90 0.60 -5.86
N ALA A 125 -4.38 1.74 -6.30
CA ALA A 125 -5.14 2.98 -6.41
C ALA A 125 -6.34 2.79 -7.36
N GLY A 126 -7.47 3.40 -7.01
CA GLY A 126 -8.72 3.26 -7.75
C GLY A 126 -9.43 1.92 -7.58
N LYS A 127 -8.82 0.93 -6.93
CA LYS A 127 -9.45 -0.38 -6.69
C LYS A 127 -10.27 -0.39 -5.41
N GLU A 128 -11.47 -0.94 -5.50
CA GLU A 128 -12.21 -1.44 -4.34
C GLU A 128 -11.57 -2.76 -3.88
N LEU A 129 -11.46 -2.95 -2.56
CA LEU A 129 -10.83 -4.13 -1.96
C LEU A 129 -11.75 -4.79 -0.94
N THR A 130 -11.95 -6.10 -1.07
CA THR A 130 -12.69 -6.92 -0.11
C THR A 130 -11.72 -7.76 0.71
N PHE A 131 -11.76 -7.56 2.03
CA PHE A 131 -11.00 -8.31 3.03
C PHE A 131 -11.92 -9.35 3.67
N GLU A 132 -11.61 -10.63 3.48
CA GLU A 132 -12.35 -11.74 4.09
C GLU A 132 -11.39 -12.56 4.96
N GLY A 133 -11.71 -12.74 6.24
CA GLY A 133 -10.79 -13.34 7.17
C GLY A 133 -11.34 -13.64 8.55
N GLU A 134 -10.41 -13.91 9.47
CA GLU A 134 -10.70 -14.16 10.88
C GLU A 134 -9.67 -13.49 11.80
N ILE A 135 -10.11 -13.17 13.01
CA ILE A 135 -9.24 -12.74 14.09
C ILE A 135 -8.59 -13.98 14.72
N VAL A 136 -7.28 -14.12 14.55
CA VAL A 136 -6.53 -15.28 15.04
C VAL A 136 -6.15 -15.11 16.52
N GLU A 137 -5.92 -13.87 16.95
CA GLU A 137 -5.55 -13.58 18.34
C GLU A 137 -5.94 -12.16 18.74
N VAL A 138 -6.44 -12.00 19.98
CA VAL A 138 -6.60 -10.72 20.64
C VAL A 138 -5.91 -10.77 21.99
N ARG A 139 -4.93 -9.88 22.18
CA ARG A 139 -4.23 -9.68 23.45
C ARG A 139 -3.86 -8.22 23.62
N ARG A 140 -3.50 -7.86 24.85
CA ARG A 140 -2.88 -6.55 25.13
C ARG A 140 -1.49 -6.49 24.51
N ALA A 141 -1.15 -5.34 23.96
CA ALA A 141 0.22 -5.04 23.58
C ALA A 141 1.09 -5.01 24.84
N THR A 142 2.32 -5.49 24.73
CA THR A 142 3.33 -5.38 25.78
C THR A 142 3.85 -3.95 25.85
N PHE A 143 4.48 -3.59 26.97
CA PHE A 143 5.10 -2.27 27.11
C PHE A 143 6.16 -2.02 26.02
N SER A 144 7.03 -3.00 25.76
CA SER A 144 8.07 -2.88 24.73
C SER A 144 7.50 -2.74 23.32
N GLU A 145 6.36 -3.38 23.00
CA GLU A 145 5.67 -3.18 21.73
C GLU A 145 5.12 -1.77 21.59
N LEU A 146 4.57 -1.19 22.67
CA LEU A 146 4.06 0.19 22.67
C LEU A 146 5.21 1.20 22.57
N GLU A 147 6.31 0.98 23.28
CA GLU A 147 7.52 1.82 23.19
C GLU A 147 8.10 1.82 21.78
N ALA A 148 8.20 0.64 21.15
CA ALA A 148 8.70 0.52 19.78
C ALA A 148 7.84 1.29 18.76
N MET A 149 6.53 1.42 19.02
CA MET A 149 5.61 2.17 18.18
C MET A 149 5.58 3.68 18.47
N GLY A 150 5.99 4.10 19.67
CA GLY A 150 5.87 5.48 20.14
C GLY A 150 4.41 5.87 20.47
N PRO A 151 4.09 7.17 20.53
CA PRO A 151 2.72 7.63 20.76
C PRO A 151 1.82 7.33 19.55
N PRO A 152 0.55 6.96 19.77
CA PRO A 152 -0.40 6.72 18.69
C PRO A 152 -0.61 8.00 17.88
N PRO A 153 -1.01 7.91 16.59
CA PRO A 153 -1.11 9.07 15.69
C PRO A 153 -1.87 10.27 16.27
N GLY A 154 -2.99 10.04 16.96
CA GLY A 154 -3.79 11.10 17.59
C GLY A 154 -3.20 11.74 18.86
N GLN A 155 -2.04 11.28 19.33
CA GLN A 155 -1.32 11.82 20.49
C GLN A 155 0.08 12.32 20.14
N ARG A 156 0.46 12.31 18.84
CA ARG A 156 1.69 12.96 18.39
C ARG A 156 1.53 14.46 18.58
N LEU A 157 2.22 15.02 19.57
CA LEU A 157 2.33 16.46 19.74
C LEU A 157 2.89 17.04 18.45
N HIS A 158 2.12 17.91 17.77
CA HIS A 158 2.66 18.76 16.72
C HIS A 158 3.61 19.75 17.39
N LEU A 159 4.91 19.46 17.34
CA LEU A 159 5.98 20.39 17.70
C LEU A 159 6.28 21.30 16.51
#